data_AF-A0A7X3CTL4-F1
#
_entry.id   AF-A0A7X3CTL4-F1
#
_cell.length_a   1.000
_cell.length_b   1.000
_cell.length_c   1.000
_cell.angle_alpha   90.00
_cell.angle_beta   90.00
_cell.angle_gamma   90.00
#
_symmetry.space_group_name_H-M   'P 1'
#
loop_
_entity.id
_entity.type
_entity.pdbx_description
1 polymer ?
#
loop_
_entity_poly.entity_id
_entity_poly.type
_entity_poly.pdbx_seq_one_letter_code
_entity_poly.pdbx_strand_id
1 'polypeptide(L)'
;MDMDKEEHAARSARQPRDVLENRDAMDSIERQKEGWANDAYEQFVQNGGLERLAGIGKPLVVPTDDVLDTILRNANVDPPWIMLRKEIGSNMAKVIQLLDKTPAAPEIDALLSELNKQIIELNALAPSRSLHRHLISRHNVREQYQRWYIK
;
A
#
# COMPACT_ATOMS: atom_id res chain seq x y z
N MET A 1 -71.22 -4.70 -7.84
CA MET A 1 -71.18 -5.12 -6.42
C MET A 1 -70.14 -6.21 -6.33
N ASP A 2 -69.16 -5.95 -5.48
CA ASP A 2 -67.82 -6.51 -5.41
C ASP A 2 -67.79 -8.04 -5.28
N MET A 3 -67.30 -8.73 -6.31
CA MET A 3 -67.04 -10.18 -6.29
C MET A 3 -65.54 -10.53 -6.27
N ASP A 4 -64.67 -9.56 -5.99
CA ASP A 4 -63.20 -9.74 -5.95
C ASP A 4 -62.57 -9.41 -4.59
N LYS A 5 -63.36 -9.20 -3.53
CA LYS A 5 -62.84 -8.85 -2.19
C LYS A 5 -62.83 -9.99 -1.19
N GLU A 6 -63.51 -11.10 -1.44
CA GLU A 6 -63.53 -12.24 -0.49
C GLU A 6 -62.44 -13.29 -0.74
N GLU A 7 -61.87 -13.38 -1.95
CA GLU A 7 -60.83 -14.39 -2.22
C GLU A 7 -59.41 -13.96 -1.75
N HIS A 8 -59.21 -12.66 -1.50
CA HIS A 8 -57.92 -12.13 -1.04
C HIS A 8 -57.77 -12.09 0.48
N ALA A 9 -58.85 -12.25 1.26
CA ALA A 9 -58.78 -12.25 2.72
C ALA A 9 -58.39 -13.62 3.31
N ALA A 10 -58.56 -14.71 2.56
CA ALA A 10 -58.31 -16.08 3.05
C ALA A 10 -56.85 -16.57 2.87
N ARG A 11 -55.97 -15.78 2.25
CA ARG A 11 -54.56 -16.17 2.02
C ARG A 11 -53.56 -15.67 3.09
N SER A 12 -54.01 -14.94 4.10
CA SER A 12 -53.12 -14.30 5.10
C SER A 12 -53.01 -15.01 6.46
N ALA A 13 -53.31 -16.30 6.56
CA ALA A 13 -53.18 -17.02 7.83
C ALA A 13 -52.59 -18.43 7.72
N ARG A 14 -51.68 -18.67 6.78
CA ARG A 14 -50.65 -19.69 7.02
C ARG A 14 -49.56 -19.00 7.82
N GLN A 15 -49.67 -19.05 9.14
CA GLN A 15 -48.49 -18.79 9.98
C GLN A 15 -47.34 -19.63 9.40
N PRO A 16 -46.12 -19.07 9.22
CA PRO A 16 -44.98 -19.92 8.94
C PRO A 16 -45.02 -21.02 10.01
N ARG A 17 -44.86 -22.29 9.62
CA ARG A 17 -44.68 -23.34 10.62
C ARG A 17 -43.60 -22.81 11.53
N ASP A 18 -43.95 -22.46 12.77
CA ASP A 18 -42.97 -22.13 13.78
C ASP A 18 -42.11 -23.39 13.86
N VAL A 19 -40.97 -23.36 13.17
CA VAL A 19 -39.92 -24.31 13.42
C VAL A 19 -39.55 -23.94 14.83
N LEU A 20 -40.10 -24.67 15.79
CA LEU A 20 -39.73 -24.56 17.18
C LEU A 20 -38.26 -24.95 17.18
N GLU A 21 -37.37 -23.97 17.01
CA GLU A 21 -35.95 -24.17 17.09
C GLU A 21 -35.72 -24.74 18.47
N ASN A 22 -35.40 -26.03 18.50
CA ASN A 22 -35.16 -26.72 19.74
C ASN A 22 -33.83 -26.21 20.27
N ARG A 23 -33.91 -25.14 21.07
CA ARG A 23 -32.76 -24.46 21.66
C ARG A 23 -31.88 -25.45 22.41
N ASP A 24 -32.47 -26.41 23.10
CA ASP A 24 -31.72 -27.46 23.80
C ASP A 24 -30.93 -28.35 22.83
N ALA A 25 -31.49 -28.65 21.65
CA ALA A 25 -30.78 -29.38 20.61
C ALA A 25 -29.64 -28.55 20.00
N MET A 26 -29.85 -27.25 19.77
CA MET A 26 -28.81 -26.34 19.27
C MET A 26 -27.67 -26.20 20.29
N ASP A 27 -27.99 -26.00 21.56
CA ASP A 27 -27.02 -25.91 22.65
C ASP A 27 -26.23 -27.21 22.83
N SER A 28 -26.87 -28.36 22.59
CA SER A 28 -26.19 -29.66 22.64
C SER A 28 -25.18 -29.82 21.49
N ILE A 29 -25.51 -29.32 20.30
CA ILE A 29 -24.63 -29.33 19.12
C ILE A 29 -23.45 -28.37 19.33
N GLU A 30 -23.70 -27.20 19.93
CA GLU A 30 -22.66 -26.23 20.31
C GLU A 30 -21.65 -26.85 21.26
N ARG A 31 -22.11 -27.45 22.37
CA ARG A 31 -21.25 -28.13 23.35
C ARG A 31 -20.48 -29.30 22.75
N GLN A 32 -21.09 -30.05 21.83
CA GLN A 32 -20.41 -31.15 21.14
C GLN A 32 -19.30 -30.64 20.22
N LYS A 33 -19.50 -29.51 19.54
CA LYS A 33 -18.46 -28.86 18.71
C LYS A 33 -17.32 -28.32 19.56
N GLU A 34 -17.63 -27.69 20.69
CA GLU A 34 -16.63 -27.22 21.65
C GLU A 34 -15.78 -28.38 22.19
N GLY A 35 -16.42 -29.50 22.56
CA GLY A 35 -15.73 -30.71 23.00
C GLY A 35 -14.78 -31.26 21.94
N TRP A 36 -15.25 -31.39 20.70
CA TRP A 36 -14.41 -31.87 19.60
C TRP A 36 -13.21 -30.94 19.33
N ALA A 37 -13.42 -29.62 19.37
CA ALA A 37 -12.33 -28.65 19.19
C ALA A 37 -11.30 -28.74 20.33
N ASN A 38 -11.77 -28.92 21.56
CA ASN A 38 -10.90 -29.09 22.72
C ASN A 38 -10.10 -30.40 22.64
N ASP A 39 -10.75 -31.51 22.30
CA ASP A 39 -10.09 -32.81 22.12
C ASP A 39 -9.01 -32.77 21.03
N ALA A 40 -9.30 -32.10 19.91
CA ALA A 40 -8.33 -31.91 18.83
C ALA A 40 -7.12 -31.07 19.27
N TYR A 41 -7.35 -30.01 20.06
CA TYR A 41 -6.29 -29.20 20.64
C TYR A 41 -5.44 -30.00 21.63
N GLU A 42 -6.06 -30.73 22.56
CA GLU A 42 -5.37 -31.54 23.55
C GLU A 42 -4.52 -32.64 22.89
N GLN A 43 -5.06 -33.33 21.87
CA GLN A 43 -4.30 -34.30 21.09
C GLN A 43 -3.12 -33.65 20.36
N PHE A 44 -3.28 -32.45 19.82
CA PHE A 44 -2.20 -31.71 19.18
C PHE A 44 -1.08 -31.35 20.17
N VAL A 45 -1.45 -30.88 21.38
CA VAL A 45 -0.50 -30.56 22.45
C VAL A 45 0.21 -31.82 22.94
N GLN A 46 -0.53 -32.89 23.27
CA GLN A 46 0.04 -34.16 23.75
C GLN A 46 1.01 -34.78 22.74
N ASN A 47 0.72 -34.63 21.44
CA ASN A 47 1.59 -35.07 20.37
C ASN A 47 2.77 -34.13 20.13
N GLY A 48 3.12 -33.24 21.05
CA GLY A 48 4.27 -32.37 20.94
C GLY A 48 4.13 -31.30 19.84
N GLY A 49 2.90 -30.97 19.46
CA GLY A 49 2.60 -30.05 18.35
C GLY A 49 3.03 -28.62 18.66
N LEU A 50 2.97 -28.23 19.94
CA LEU A 50 3.43 -26.92 20.38
C LEU A 50 4.95 -26.83 20.38
N GLU A 51 5.69 -27.90 20.61
CA GLU A 51 7.16 -27.91 20.67
C GLU A 51 7.80 -27.96 19.28
N ARG A 52 7.03 -28.39 18.27
CA ARG A 52 7.46 -28.54 16.87
C ARG A 52 7.08 -27.39 15.95
N LEU A 53 6.53 -26.29 16.49
CA LEU A 53 6.13 -25.16 15.66
C LEU A 53 7.34 -24.52 14.97
N ALA A 54 7.19 -24.26 13.68
CA ALA A 54 8.20 -23.59 12.88
C ALA A 54 8.47 -22.19 13.45
N GLY A 55 9.68 -21.97 13.98
CA GLY A 55 10.11 -20.67 14.49
C GLY A 55 10.06 -20.50 16.01
N ILE A 56 9.73 -21.53 16.78
CA ILE A 56 9.84 -21.48 18.24
C ILE A 56 11.27 -21.19 18.70
N GLY A 57 11.40 -20.28 19.67
CA GLY A 57 12.68 -19.86 20.23
C GLY A 57 13.53 -18.99 19.31
N LYS A 58 13.11 -18.76 18.05
CA LYS A 58 13.79 -17.81 17.17
C LYS A 58 13.38 -16.39 17.57
N PRO A 59 14.33 -15.44 17.64
CA PRO A 59 13.99 -14.03 17.79
C PRO A 59 13.02 -13.60 16.69
N LEU A 60 11.97 -12.86 17.07
CA LEU A 60 11.08 -12.24 16.11
C LEU A 60 11.89 -11.30 15.22
N VAL A 61 11.93 -11.59 13.92
CA VAL A 61 12.51 -10.68 12.93
C VAL A 61 11.49 -9.59 12.69
N VAL A 62 11.58 -8.50 13.45
CA VAL A 62 10.79 -7.30 13.20
C VAL A 62 11.47 -6.58 12.02
N PRO A 63 10.80 -6.41 10.87
CA PRO A 63 11.33 -5.59 9.80
C PRO A 63 11.62 -4.20 10.36
N THR A 64 12.88 -3.79 10.34
CA THR A 64 13.30 -2.47 10.83
C THR A 64 13.01 -1.37 9.80
N ASP A 65 12.70 -1.77 8.56
CA ASP A 65 12.29 -0.84 7.51
C ASP A 65 10.90 -0.29 7.78
N ASP A 66 10.70 0.97 7.36
CA ASP A 66 9.39 1.59 7.32
C ASP A 66 8.41 0.69 6.54
N VAL A 67 7.28 0.38 7.16
CA VAL A 67 6.23 -0.49 6.63
C VAL A 67 5.75 0.02 5.27
N LEU A 68 5.67 1.34 5.10
CA LEU A 68 5.28 1.96 3.83
C LEU A 68 6.31 1.66 2.73
N ASP A 69 7.59 1.74 3.06
CA ASP A 69 8.70 1.52 2.12
C ASP A 69 8.77 0.04 1.68
N THR A 70 8.41 -0.88 2.59
CA THR A 70 8.28 -2.31 2.31
C THR A 70 7.10 -2.60 1.37
N ILE A 71 5.95 -1.96 1.59
CA ILE A 71 4.76 -2.11 0.74
C ILE A 71 5.05 -1.57 -0.67
N LEU A 72 5.66 -0.39 -0.79
CA LEU A 72 6.00 0.22 -2.08
C LEU A 72 6.99 -0.64 -2.88
N ARG A 73 8.01 -1.19 -2.21
CA ARG A 73 8.96 -2.14 -2.83
C ARG A 73 8.23 -3.39 -3.36
N ASN A 74 7.34 -3.98 -2.56
CA ASN A 74 6.58 -5.18 -2.96
C ASN A 74 5.58 -4.92 -4.11
N ALA A 75 5.09 -3.68 -4.23
CA ALA A 75 4.19 -3.27 -5.31
C ALA A 75 4.91 -2.90 -6.62
N ASN A 76 6.25 -3.04 -6.68
CA ASN A 76 7.09 -2.61 -7.81
C ASN A 76 6.90 -1.12 -8.18
N VAL A 77 6.61 -0.29 -7.17
CA VAL A 77 6.43 1.16 -7.33
C VAL A 77 7.76 1.84 -7.02
N ASP A 78 8.16 2.76 -7.89
CA ASP A 78 9.35 3.58 -7.65
C ASP A 78 9.19 4.38 -6.36
N PRO A 79 10.20 4.43 -5.48
CA PRO A 79 10.18 5.32 -4.32
C PRO A 79 9.97 6.78 -4.72
N PRO A 80 9.33 7.62 -3.88
CA PRO A 80 9.04 9.01 -4.22
C PRO A 80 10.25 9.81 -4.72
N TRP A 81 11.42 9.61 -4.11
CA TRP A 81 12.66 10.28 -4.52
C TRP A 81 13.15 9.86 -5.92
N ILE A 82 12.87 8.63 -6.37
CA ILE A 82 13.18 8.16 -7.74
C ILE A 82 12.25 8.82 -8.75
N MET A 83 10.96 8.92 -8.42
CA MET A 83 9.99 9.61 -9.28
C MET A 83 10.37 11.08 -9.46
N LEU A 84 10.64 11.79 -8.36
CA LEU A 84 11.10 13.17 -8.37
C LEU A 84 12.39 13.34 -9.17
N ARG A 85 13.33 12.38 -9.06
CA ARG A 85 14.56 12.38 -9.87
C ARG A 85 14.27 12.33 -11.37
N LYS A 86 13.34 11.48 -11.82
CA LYS A 86 12.97 11.37 -13.24
C LYS A 86 12.33 12.67 -13.75
N GLU A 87 11.51 13.30 -12.92
CA GLU A 87 10.89 14.59 -13.22
C GLU A 87 11.95 15.71 -13.38
N ILE A 88 12.87 15.83 -12.42
CA ILE A 88 14.00 16.77 -12.48
C ILE A 88 14.78 16.58 -13.78
N GLY A 89 15.12 15.34 -14.15
CA GLY A 89 15.81 15.04 -15.42
C GLY A 89 15.03 15.53 -16.64
N SER A 90 13.72 15.29 -16.68
CA SER A 90 12.86 15.75 -17.78
C SER A 90 12.81 17.28 -17.87
N ASN A 91 12.72 17.96 -16.74
CA ASN A 91 12.68 19.42 -16.66
C ASN A 91 14.03 20.05 -17.01
N MET A 92 15.14 19.45 -16.58
CA MET A 92 16.49 19.88 -16.99
C MET A 92 16.67 19.78 -18.50
N ALA A 93 16.21 18.71 -19.15
CA ALA A 93 16.29 18.56 -20.59
C ALA A 93 15.52 19.68 -21.31
N LYS A 94 14.32 20.05 -20.83
CA LYS A 94 13.54 21.18 -21.36
C LYS A 94 14.29 22.51 -21.19
N VAL A 95 14.88 22.76 -20.02
CA VAL A 95 15.67 23.98 -19.77
C VAL A 95 16.88 24.07 -20.69
N ILE A 96 17.58 22.96 -20.95
CA ILE A 96 18.71 22.92 -21.89
C ILE A 96 18.22 23.26 -23.31
N GLN A 97 17.10 22.69 -23.76
CA GLN A 97 16.53 23.03 -25.07
C GLN A 97 16.11 24.51 -25.17
N LEU A 98 15.62 25.11 -24.07
CA LEU A 98 15.29 26.54 -24.03
C LEU A 98 16.54 27.42 -24.07
N LEU A 99 17.61 27.02 -23.36
CA LEU A 99 18.90 27.71 -23.42
C LEU A 99 19.48 27.71 -24.83
N ASP A 100 19.32 26.62 -25.59
CA ASP A 100 19.78 26.52 -26.98
C ASP A 100 18.99 27.43 -27.94
N LYS A 101 17.72 27.71 -27.65
CA LYS A 101 16.85 28.57 -28.48
C LYS A 101 16.93 30.05 -28.11
N THR A 102 16.84 30.34 -26.81
CA THR A 102 16.72 31.70 -26.29
C THR A 102 17.55 31.86 -25.01
N PRO A 103 18.88 32.01 -25.14
CA PRO A 103 19.80 31.96 -24.00
C PRO A 103 19.61 33.09 -22.98
N ALA A 104 19.00 34.22 -23.36
CA ALA A 104 18.82 35.39 -22.49
C ALA A 104 17.42 35.50 -21.86
N ALA A 105 16.54 34.50 -22.06
CA ALA A 105 15.18 34.58 -21.52
C ALA A 105 15.18 34.60 -19.98
N PRO A 106 14.43 35.52 -19.33
CA PRO A 106 14.34 35.58 -17.86
C PRO A 106 13.55 34.40 -17.28
N GLU A 107 12.67 33.78 -18.07
CA GLU A 107 11.90 32.59 -17.69
C GLU A 107 12.80 31.41 -17.30
N ILE A 108 14.00 31.33 -17.88
CA ILE A 108 14.98 30.29 -17.58
C ILE A 108 15.46 30.39 -16.13
N ASP A 109 15.62 31.59 -15.57
CA ASP A 109 16.04 31.75 -14.17
C ASP A 109 14.96 31.30 -13.21
N ALA A 110 13.69 31.57 -13.53
CA ALA A 110 12.56 31.09 -12.75
C ALA A 110 12.50 29.55 -12.74
N LEU A 111 12.68 28.92 -13.92
CA LEU A 111 12.71 27.47 -14.05
C LEU A 111 13.89 26.83 -13.31
N LEU A 112 15.08 27.43 -13.37
CA LEU A 112 16.26 26.97 -12.63
C LEU A 112 16.07 27.09 -11.12
N SER A 113 15.44 28.17 -10.65
CA SER A 113 15.09 28.36 -9.25
C SER A 113 14.14 27.26 -8.77
N GLU A 114 13.12 26.94 -9.56
CA GLU A 114 12.15 25.89 -9.23
C GLU A 114 12.81 24.50 -9.22
N LEU A 115 13.62 24.18 -10.23
CA LEU A 115 14.42 22.96 -10.25
C LEU A 115 15.32 22.83 -9.02
N ASN A 116 15.91 23.93 -8.55
CA ASN A 116 16.73 23.92 -7.35
C ASN A 116 15.92 23.61 -6.08
N LYS A 117 14.66 24.04 -5.98
CA LYS A 117 13.76 23.62 -4.89
C LYS A 117 13.46 22.13 -4.95
N GLN A 118 13.15 21.60 -6.14
CA GLN A 118 12.95 20.16 -6.35
C GLN A 118 14.20 19.35 -5.98
N ILE A 119 15.40 19.85 -6.29
CA ILE A 119 16.67 19.19 -5.92
C ILE A 119 16.85 19.18 -4.41
N ILE A 120 16.50 20.26 -3.70
CA ILE A 120 16.56 20.30 -2.23
C ILE A 120 15.61 19.28 -1.62
N GLU A 121 14.38 19.20 -2.14
CA GLU A 121 13.38 18.21 -1.71
C GLU A 121 13.87 16.78 -1.98
N LEU A 122 14.40 16.51 -3.17
CA LEU A 122 14.99 15.22 -3.51
C LEU A 122 16.11 14.84 -2.53
N ASN A 123 16.98 15.78 -2.18
CA ASN A 123 18.08 15.54 -1.25
C ASN A 123 17.58 15.28 0.18
N ALA A 124 16.43 15.84 0.57
CA ALA A 124 15.81 15.56 1.86
C ALA A 124 15.17 14.16 1.91
N LEU A 125 14.61 13.69 0.78
CA LEU A 125 13.98 12.38 0.64
C LEU A 125 14.97 11.24 0.37
N ALA A 126 16.17 11.56 -0.13
CA ALA A 126 17.15 10.56 -0.54
C ALA A 126 17.71 9.78 0.67
N PRO A 127 17.79 8.44 0.61
CA PRO A 127 18.22 7.61 1.75
C PRO A 127 19.73 7.70 2.05
N SER A 128 20.54 8.28 1.15
CA SER A 128 21.97 8.45 1.40
C SER A 128 22.53 9.70 0.70
N ARG A 129 23.59 10.27 1.30
CA ARG A 129 24.30 11.44 0.75
C ARG A 129 24.89 11.21 -0.63
N SER A 130 25.22 9.96 -0.97
CA SER A 130 25.74 9.60 -2.30
C SER A 130 24.71 9.82 -3.42
N LEU A 131 23.43 9.82 -3.07
CA LEU A 131 22.31 10.02 -4.00
C LEU A 131 21.91 11.50 -4.14
N HIS A 132 22.54 12.40 -3.38
CA HIS A 132 22.24 13.82 -3.46
C HIS A 132 22.68 14.41 -4.80
N ARG A 133 22.08 15.53 -5.15
CA ARG A 133 22.38 16.33 -6.34
C ARG A 133 22.76 17.74 -5.93
N HIS A 134 23.70 18.33 -6.65
CA HIS A 134 24.11 19.71 -6.44
C HIS A 134 23.11 20.66 -7.09
N LEU A 135 23.04 21.89 -6.58
CA LEU A 135 22.24 22.94 -7.20
C LEU A 135 22.77 23.29 -8.59
N ILE A 136 21.85 23.69 -9.46
CA ILE A 136 22.12 23.99 -10.86
C ILE A 136 21.97 25.48 -11.16
N SER A 137 22.69 25.93 -12.18
CA SER A 137 22.71 27.28 -12.72
C SER A 137 22.83 27.22 -14.24
N ARG A 138 22.69 28.37 -14.92
CA ARG A 138 22.84 28.47 -16.38
C ARG A 138 24.18 27.89 -16.88
N HIS A 139 25.25 28.03 -16.09
CA HIS A 139 26.59 27.61 -16.47
C HIS A 139 26.84 26.11 -16.30
N ASN A 140 26.19 25.47 -15.31
CA ASN A 140 26.50 24.09 -14.95
C ASN A 140 25.40 23.07 -15.32
N VAL A 141 24.20 23.54 -15.70
CA VAL A 141 23.03 22.66 -15.92
C VAL A 141 23.30 21.56 -16.94
N ARG A 142 24.06 21.87 -18.01
CA ARG A 142 24.40 20.91 -19.06
C ARG A 142 25.37 19.83 -18.57
N GLU A 143 26.44 20.24 -17.86
CA GLU A 143 27.42 19.33 -17.27
C GLU A 143 26.75 18.40 -16.25
N GLN A 144 25.92 18.96 -15.37
CA GLN A 144 25.20 18.19 -14.36
C GLN A 144 24.19 17.23 -14.98
N TYR A 145 23.46 17.66 -16.01
CA TYR A 145 22.54 16.79 -16.74
C TYR A 145 23.27 15.58 -17.33
N GLN A 146 24.41 15.83 -17.99
CA GLN A 146 25.25 14.76 -18.54
C GLN A 146 25.66 13.80 -17.43
N ARG A 147 26.28 14.31 -16.35
CA ARG A 147 26.76 13.48 -15.25
C ARG A 147 25.68 12.60 -14.61
N TRP A 148 24.43 13.08 -14.56
CA TRP A 148 23.36 12.39 -13.83
C TRP A 148 22.52 11.46 -14.70
N TYR A 149 22.43 11.70 -16.01
CA TYR A 149 21.46 11.04 -16.88
C TYR A 149 22.05 10.48 -18.17
N ILE A 150 23.21 10.98 -18.61
CA ILE A 150 23.88 10.50 -19.82
C ILE A 150 25.11 9.73 -19.37
N LYS A 151 25.10 8.43 -19.63
CA LYS A 151 26.21 7.53 -19.35
C LYS A 151 27.00 7.26 -20.62
#